data_AF-T0ZT39-F1
#
_entry.id   AF-T0ZT39-F1
#
_cell.length_a   1.000
_cell.length_b   1.000
_cell.length_c   1.000
_cell.angle_alpha   90.00
_cell.angle_beta   90.00
_cell.angle_gamma   90.00
#
_symmetry.space_group_name_H-M   'P 1'
#
loop_
_entity.id
_entity.type
_entity.pdbx_description
1 polymer ?
#
loop_
_entity_poly.entity_id
_entity_poly.type
_entity_poly.pdbx_seq_one_letter_code
_entity_poly.pdbx_strand_id
1 'polypeptide(L)'
;DRAIALDEHEYRSYLLRSELRVQTPGANHVAQLRERLCRPGLADGARVSLGYALGKELDDLQQFDEAFHWFSQAASTRRRHLAYDVGVDERKLRRIAEAFPRTAPASRADGPDCGRFIFIVGLPRSGTTLLERILTNLPGVHSNGETDNFARALLGASTARNTPGSGPAADVFGRAAAADPAAVA
;
A
#
# COMPACT_ATOMS: atom_id res chain seq x y z
N ASP A 1 -24.62 1.38 1.89
CA ASP A 1 -25.67 1.60 2.93
C ASP A 1 -25.79 0.50 3.97
N ARG A 2 -25.94 -0.78 3.62
CA ARG A 2 -26.08 -1.86 4.62
C ARG A 2 -24.95 -1.90 5.66
N ALA A 3 -23.69 -1.68 5.26
CA ALA A 3 -22.56 -1.61 6.19
C ALA A 3 -22.70 -0.47 7.21
N ILE A 4 -23.09 0.72 6.75
CA ILE A 4 -23.31 1.91 7.60
C ILE A 4 -24.52 1.70 8.53
N ALA A 5 -25.55 0.99 8.07
CA ALA A 5 -26.72 0.67 8.90
C ALA A 5 -26.42 -0.36 10.00
N LEU A 6 -25.44 -1.25 9.78
CA LEU A 6 -25.00 -2.23 10.77
C LEU A 6 -24.07 -1.61 11.81
N ASP A 7 -23.16 -0.73 11.38
CA ASP A 7 -22.28 0.03 12.26
C ASP A 7 -22.12 1.46 11.74
N GLU A 8 -22.73 2.41 12.45
CA GLU A 8 -22.66 3.83 12.08
C GLU A 8 -21.29 4.47 12.37
N HIS A 9 -20.44 3.77 13.12
CA HIS A 9 -19.07 4.16 13.45
C HIS A 9 -18.02 3.51 12.51
N GLU A 10 -18.44 2.69 11.55
CA GLU A 10 -17.57 2.22 10.48
C GLU A 10 -17.34 3.33 9.44
N TYR A 11 -16.61 4.38 9.85
CA TYR A 11 -16.50 5.63 9.10
C TYR A 11 -15.87 5.47 7.71
N ARG A 12 -15.07 4.42 7.47
CA ARG A 12 -14.52 4.12 6.15
C ARG A 12 -15.61 3.77 5.13
N SER A 13 -16.72 3.20 5.59
CA SER A 13 -17.85 2.87 4.72
C SER A 13 -18.49 4.11 4.08
N TYR A 14 -18.41 5.28 4.73
CA TYR A 14 -18.92 6.53 4.16
C TYR A 14 -18.06 7.01 2.99
N LEU A 15 -16.72 6.92 3.11
CA LEU A 15 -15.79 7.23 2.02
C LEU A 15 -16.01 6.28 0.83
N LEU A 16 -16.04 4.98 1.11
CA LEU A 16 -16.30 3.98 0.06
C LEU A 16 -17.63 4.27 -0.65
N ARG A 17 -18.71 4.55 0.09
CA ARG A 17 -20.00 4.91 -0.51
C ARG A 17 -19.91 6.13 -1.42
N SER A 18 -19.15 7.15 -1.03
CA SER A 18 -18.96 8.35 -1.85
C SER A 18 -18.25 8.04 -3.17
N GLU A 19 -17.30 7.09 -3.16
CA GLU A 19 -16.45 6.72 -4.30
C GLU A 19 -17.14 5.76 -5.29
N LEU A 20 -18.20 5.04 -4.87
CA LEU A 20 -18.90 4.06 -5.72
C LEU A 20 -19.53 4.65 -7.00
N ARG A 21 -19.86 5.93 -6.99
CA ARG A 21 -20.45 6.65 -8.13
C ARG A 21 -20.12 8.13 -8.06
N VAL A 22 -20.30 8.81 -9.19
CA VAL A 22 -20.38 10.28 -9.21
C VAL A 22 -21.69 10.69 -8.54
N GLN A 23 -21.62 11.55 -7.53
CA GLN A 23 -22.79 12.08 -6.86
C GLN A 23 -23.44 13.19 -7.69
N THR A 24 -24.74 13.39 -7.49
CA THR A 24 -25.50 14.41 -8.21
C THR A 24 -26.34 15.23 -7.22
N PRO A 25 -26.83 16.43 -7.62
CA PRO A 25 -27.68 17.23 -6.74
C PRO A 25 -28.91 16.48 -6.21
N GLY A 26 -29.46 15.54 -7.00
CA GLY A 26 -30.60 14.71 -6.60
C GLY A 26 -30.24 13.41 -5.88
N ALA A 27 -28.96 13.02 -5.83
CA ALA A 27 -28.52 11.77 -5.24
C ALA A 27 -27.11 11.91 -4.66
N ASN A 28 -27.03 12.43 -3.43
CA ASN A 28 -25.81 12.60 -2.62
C ASN A 28 -26.15 12.44 -1.13
N HIS A 29 -25.15 12.56 -0.27
CA HIS A 29 -25.24 12.44 1.17
C HIS A 29 -24.54 13.60 1.91
N VAL A 30 -24.35 14.74 1.25
CA VAL A 30 -23.64 15.90 1.81
C VAL A 30 -24.22 16.34 3.15
N ALA A 31 -25.55 16.39 3.26
CA ALA A 31 -26.23 16.75 4.50
C ALA A 31 -25.88 15.77 5.65
N GLN A 32 -25.92 14.47 5.39
CA GLN A 32 -25.56 13.44 6.38
C GLN A 32 -24.09 13.55 6.79
N LEU A 33 -23.20 13.76 5.83
CA LEU A 33 -21.76 13.87 6.09
C LEU A 33 -21.43 15.11 6.93
N ARG A 34 -22.06 16.27 6.64
CA ARG A 34 -21.94 17.49 7.46
C ARG A 34 -22.43 17.27 8.88
N GLU A 35 -23.62 16.69 9.06
CA GLU A 35 -24.18 16.39 10.38
C GLU A 35 -23.23 15.52 11.20
N ARG A 36 -22.69 14.45 10.57
CA ARG A 36 -21.75 13.54 11.22
C ARG A 36 -20.47 14.25 11.63
N LEU A 37 -19.91 15.11 10.79
CA LEU A 37 -18.68 15.89 11.08
C LEU A 37 -18.85 16.92 12.20
N CYS A 38 -20.07 17.41 12.42
CA CYS A 38 -20.39 18.34 13.51
C CYS A 38 -20.51 17.67 14.88
N ARG A 39 -20.53 16.32 14.97
CA ARG A 39 -20.66 15.63 16.26
C ARG A 39 -19.43 15.87 17.15
N PRO A 40 -19.63 16.23 18.43
CA PRO A 40 -18.52 16.38 19.37
C PRO A 40 -17.85 15.02 19.63
N GLY A 41 -16.55 15.04 19.95
CA GLY A 41 -15.82 13.83 20.35
C GLY A 41 -15.44 12.85 19.23
N LEU A 42 -15.59 13.22 17.95
CA LEU A 42 -15.10 12.39 16.84
C LEU A 42 -13.59 12.17 16.94
N ALA A 43 -13.20 10.90 16.94
CA ALA A 43 -11.82 10.49 16.80
C ALA A 43 -11.25 10.95 15.44
N ASP A 44 -9.94 11.17 15.39
CA ASP A 44 -9.28 11.70 14.19
C ASP A 44 -9.45 10.80 12.97
N GLY A 45 -9.42 9.47 13.13
CA GLY A 45 -9.69 8.54 12.02
C GLY A 45 -11.09 8.68 11.41
N ALA A 46 -12.09 9.02 12.25
CA ALA A 46 -13.44 9.32 11.80
C ALA A 46 -13.49 10.64 11.01
N ARG A 47 -12.84 11.69 11.53
CA ARG A 47 -12.74 13.00 10.87
C ARG A 47 -12.07 12.89 9.51
N VAL A 48 -11.01 12.10 9.41
CA VAL A 48 -10.32 11.82 8.14
C VAL A 48 -11.26 11.17 7.14
N SER A 49 -11.91 10.06 7.53
CA SER A 49 -12.77 9.30 6.61
C SER A 49 -13.98 10.11 6.15
N LEU A 50 -14.67 10.79 7.08
CA LEU A 50 -15.83 11.63 6.78
C LEU A 50 -15.45 12.89 6.00
N GLY A 51 -14.31 13.51 6.31
CA GLY A 51 -13.82 14.69 5.61
C GLY A 51 -13.46 14.40 4.15
N TYR A 52 -12.79 13.27 3.87
CA TYR A 52 -12.56 12.83 2.49
C TYR A 52 -13.87 12.49 1.78
N ALA A 53 -14.82 11.83 2.45
CA ALA A 53 -16.12 11.53 1.85
C ALA A 53 -16.87 12.81 1.47
N LEU A 54 -16.94 13.80 2.38
CA LEU A 54 -17.59 15.07 2.13
C LEU A 54 -16.89 15.85 1.02
N GLY A 55 -15.57 15.93 1.05
CA GLY A 55 -14.80 16.57 -0.02
C GLY A 55 -15.09 15.95 -1.39
N LYS A 56 -15.15 14.61 -1.46
CA LYS A 56 -15.45 13.89 -2.70
C LYS A 56 -16.84 14.21 -3.23
N GLU A 57 -17.87 14.15 -2.38
CA GLU A 57 -19.23 14.44 -2.84
C GLU A 57 -19.40 15.91 -3.24
N LEU A 58 -18.73 16.86 -2.58
CA LEU A 58 -18.72 18.27 -2.96
C LEU A 58 -18.00 18.51 -4.29
N ASP A 59 -16.91 17.80 -4.54
CA ASP A 59 -16.16 17.85 -5.81
C ASP A 59 -17.01 17.36 -6.98
N ASP A 60 -17.72 16.23 -6.83
CA ASP A 60 -18.68 15.74 -7.82
C ASP A 60 -19.80 16.76 -8.11
N LEU A 61 -20.23 17.51 -7.09
CA LEU A 61 -21.23 18.58 -7.18
C LEU A 61 -20.64 19.92 -7.66
N GLN A 62 -19.37 19.93 -8.07
CA GLN A 62 -18.63 21.10 -8.55
C GLN A 62 -18.49 22.23 -7.52
N GLN A 63 -18.59 21.92 -6.23
CA GLN A 63 -18.38 22.85 -5.11
C GLN A 63 -16.91 22.83 -4.66
N PHE A 64 -16.02 23.18 -5.59
CA PHE A 64 -14.58 22.92 -5.49
C PHE A 64 -13.89 23.57 -4.28
N ASP A 65 -14.24 24.81 -3.93
CA ASP A 65 -13.62 25.51 -2.80
C ASP A 65 -13.93 24.81 -1.47
N GLU A 66 -15.19 24.38 -1.28
CA GLU A 66 -15.60 23.66 -0.09
C GLU A 66 -15.05 22.23 -0.09
N ALA A 67 -15.01 21.58 -1.25
CA ALA A 67 -14.39 20.28 -1.41
C ALA A 67 -12.91 20.31 -0.97
N PHE A 68 -12.16 21.29 -1.47
CA PHE A 68 -10.75 21.48 -1.13
C PHE A 68 -10.55 21.78 0.36
N HIS A 69 -11.42 22.58 0.97
CA HIS A 69 -11.40 22.81 2.41
C HIS A 69 -11.46 21.49 3.20
N TRP A 70 -12.41 20.63 2.87
CA TRP A 70 -12.58 19.34 3.56
C TRP A 70 -11.45 18.35 3.27
N PHE A 71 -10.95 18.30 2.04
CA PHE A 71 -9.75 17.51 1.71
C PHE A 71 -8.53 17.97 2.50
N SER A 72 -8.31 19.28 2.60
CA SER A 72 -7.18 19.86 3.33
C SER A 72 -7.25 19.56 4.83
N GLN A 73 -8.43 19.67 5.44
CA GLN A 73 -8.63 19.33 6.84
C GLN A 73 -8.39 17.83 7.10
N ALA A 74 -8.98 16.95 6.28
CA ALA A 74 -8.79 15.51 6.41
C ALA A 74 -7.33 15.10 6.21
N ALA A 75 -6.64 15.65 5.22
CA ALA A 75 -5.22 15.43 4.97
C ALA A 75 -4.35 15.91 6.13
N SER A 76 -4.65 17.09 6.68
CA SER A 76 -3.93 17.66 7.82
C SER A 76 -4.08 16.81 9.07
N THR A 77 -5.30 16.34 9.37
CA THR A 77 -5.53 15.41 10.48
C THR A 77 -4.80 14.10 10.25
N ARG A 78 -4.91 13.49 9.07
CA ARG A 78 -4.21 12.25 8.72
C ARG A 78 -2.70 12.39 8.86
N ARG A 79 -2.13 13.54 8.47
CA ARG A 79 -0.69 13.81 8.56
C ARG A 79 -0.18 13.83 9.99
N ARG A 80 -0.97 14.29 10.97
CA ARG A 80 -0.58 14.28 12.39
C ARG A 80 -0.38 12.87 12.96
N HIS A 81 -1.04 11.87 12.36
CA HIS A 81 -0.92 10.46 12.74
C HIS A 81 0.14 9.70 11.94
N LEU A 82 0.76 10.34 10.95
CA LEU A 82 1.78 9.71 10.14
C LEU A 82 3.15 9.86 10.83
N ALA A 83 3.64 8.77 11.42
CA ALA A 83 5.00 8.68 11.95
C ALA A 83 6.04 8.47 10.81
N TYR A 84 6.03 9.36 9.82
CA TYR A 84 6.99 9.31 8.71
C TYR A 84 8.27 10.05 9.10
N ASP A 85 9.39 9.33 9.02
CA ASP A 85 10.74 9.87 9.15
C ASP A 85 11.55 9.44 7.92
N VAL A 86 11.92 10.41 7.08
CA VAL A 86 12.76 10.17 5.89
C VAL A 86 14.09 9.51 6.25
N GLY A 87 14.66 9.82 7.42
CA GLY A 87 15.89 9.24 7.90
C GLY A 87 15.76 7.74 8.17
N VAL A 88 14.58 7.24 8.55
CA VAL A 88 14.31 5.80 8.67
C VAL A 88 14.46 5.13 7.31
N ASP A 89 13.90 5.71 6.25
CA ASP A 89 13.93 5.12 4.92
C ASP A 89 15.33 5.22 4.29
N GLU A 90 16.05 6.32 4.48
CA GLU A 90 17.45 6.44 4.10
C GLU A 90 18.34 5.37 4.76
N ARG A 91 18.12 5.11 6.06
CA ARG A 91 18.85 4.04 6.78
C ARG A 91 18.53 2.66 6.21
N LYS A 92 17.26 2.38 5.88
CA LYS A 92 16.87 1.10 5.24
C LYS A 92 17.55 0.95 3.87
N LEU A 93 17.51 1.97 3.03
CA LEU A 93 18.12 1.93 1.69
C LEU A 93 19.64 1.73 1.76
N ARG A 94 20.31 2.42 2.69
CA ARG A 94 21.74 2.22 2.94
C ARG A 94 22.04 0.78 3.38
N ARG A 95 21.25 0.24 4.33
CA ARG A 95 21.43 -1.13 4.81
C ARG A 95 21.20 -2.18 3.71
N ILE A 96 20.22 -1.97 2.83
CA ILE A 96 20.00 -2.83 1.64
C ILE A 96 21.26 -2.81 0.75
N ALA A 97 21.80 -1.63 0.44
CA ALA A 97 23.00 -1.52 -0.40
C ALA A 97 24.23 -2.21 0.22
N GLU A 98 24.38 -2.14 1.55
CA GLU A 98 25.42 -2.84 2.30
C GLU A 98 25.21 -4.37 2.33
N ALA A 99 23.96 -4.83 2.44
CA ALA A 99 23.63 -6.25 2.51
C ALA A 99 23.77 -6.97 1.15
N PHE A 100 23.52 -6.26 0.05
CA PHE A 100 23.56 -6.79 -1.31
C PHE A 100 24.65 -6.10 -2.16
N PRO A 101 25.95 -6.37 -1.90
CA PRO A 101 27.03 -5.74 -2.65
C PRO A 101 27.03 -6.21 -4.12
N ARG A 102 27.35 -5.28 -5.03
CA ARG A 102 27.39 -5.50 -6.49
C ARG A 102 28.30 -6.65 -6.97
N THR A 103 29.20 -7.12 -6.12
CA THR A 103 30.21 -8.14 -6.43
C THR A 103 29.81 -9.55 -6.01
N ALA A 104 28.63 -9.76 -5.42
CA ALA A 104 28.15 -11.11 -5.13
C ALA A 104 27.98 -11.86 -6.47
N PRO A 105 28.77 -12.92 -6.74
CA PRO A 105 28.58 -13.69 -7.96
C PRO A 105 27.18 -14.29 -7.92
N ALA A 106 26.38 -14.03 -8.96
CA ALA A 106 25.18 -14.80 -9.18
C ALA A 106 25.61 -16.26 -9.34
N SER A 107 25.44 -17.08 -8.31
CA SER A 107 25.57 -18.51 -8.52
C SER A 107 24.48 -18.87 -9.52
N ARG A 108 24.87 -19.43 -10.66
CA ARG A 108 23.91 -20.13 -11.51
C ARG A 108 23.37 -21.25 -10.65
N ALA A 109 22.13 -21.10 -10.20
CA ALA A 109 21.39 -22.24 -9.70
C ALA A 109 21.13 -23.13 -10.91
N ASP A 110 21.92 -24.19 -11.06
CA ASP A 110 21.60 -25.32 -11.92
C ASP A 110 20.46 -26.10 -11.23
N GLY A 111 19.29 -25.46 -11.16
CA GLY A 111 18.05 -26.04 -10.66
C GLY A 111 17.25 -26.68 -11.80
N PRO A 112 16.33 -27.61 -11.49
CA PRO A 112 15.40 -28.14 -12.49
C PRO A 112 14.63 -27.00 -13.18
N ASP A 113 14.11 -27.25 -14.38
CA ASP A 113 13.39 -26.31 -15.26
C ASP A 113 12.04 -25.85 -14.64
N CYS A 114 12.09 -25.26 -13.45
CA CYS A 114 10.99 -24.59 -12.79
C CYS A 114 10.71 -23.28 -13.55
N GLY A 115 9.44 -22.94 -13.71
CA GLY A 115 8.99 -21.82 -14.52
C GLY A 115 9.81 -20.54 -14.31
N ARG A 116 10.21 -19.90 -15.42
CA ARG A 116 10.98 -18.66 -15.37
C ARG A 116 10.08 -17.50 -14.94
N PHE A 117 10.46 -16.80 -13.87
CA PHE A 117 9.76 -15.59 -13.43
C PHE A 117 10.39 -14.34 -14.04
N ILE A 118 9.55 -13.40 -14.48
CA ILE A 118 9.97 -12.05 -14.89
C ILE A 118 9.54 -11.10 -13.76
N PHE A 119 10.51 -10.46 -13.12
CA PHE A 119 10.25 -9.41 -12.14
C PHE A 119 10.26 -8.04 -12.81
N ILE A 120 9.17 -7.28 -12.64
CA ILE A 120 9.09 -5.89 -13.08
C ILE A 120 9.30 -5.01 -11.85
N VAL A 121 10.41 -4.27 -11.84
CA VAL A 121 10.78 -3.37 -10.73
C VAL A 121 10.72 -1.93 -11.22
N GLY A 122 10.01 -1.07 -10.50
CA GLY A 122 9.88 0.34 -10.83
C GLY A 122 9.23 1.14 -9.71
N LEU A 123 9.33 2.47 -9.81
CA LEU A 123 8.64 3.37 -8.88
C LEU A 123 7.13 3.37 -9.13
N PRO A 124 6.29 3.73 -8.13
CA PRO A 124 4.88 3.95 -8.35
C PRO A 124 4.65 4.90 -9.53
N ARG A 125 3.68 4.57 -10.40
CA ARG A 125 3.33 5.35 -11.61
C ARG A 125 4.41 5.42 -12.70
N SER A 126 5.38 4.51 -12.71
CA SER A 126 6.40 4.39 -13.78
C SER A 126 5.98 3.53 -14.99
N GLY A 127 4.73 3.07 -15.03
CA GLY A 127 4.21 2.26 -16.13
C GLY A 127 4.50 0.76 -16.02
N THR A 128 4.78 0.24 -14.82
CA THR A 128 4.99 -1.20 -14.57
C THR A 128 3.84 -2.07 -15.08
N THR A 129 2.59 -1.64 -14.88
CA THR A 129 1.38 -2.33 -15.40
C THR A 129 1.31 -2.31 -16.93
N LEU A 130 1.78 -1.24 -17.57
CA LEU A 130 1.83 -1.19 -19.04
C LEU A 130 2.88 -2.18 -19.56
N LEU A 131 4.06 -2.22 -18.93
CA LEU A 131 5.11 -3.18 -19.28
C LEU A 131 4.64 -4.63 -19.08
N GLU A 132 3.96 -4.93 -17.98
CA GLU A 132 3.35 -6.24 -17.73
C GLU A 132 2.39 -6.65 -18.85
N ARG A 133 1.53 -5.72 -19.29
CA ARG A 133 0.60 -5.96 -20.42
C ARG A 133 1.32 -6.22 -21.73
N ILE A 134 2.43 -5.52 -22.00
CA ILE A 134 3.25 -5.77 -23.19
C ILE A 134 3.85 -7.18 -23.14
N LEU A 135 4.39 -7.59 -21.99
CA LEU A 135 5.01 -8.90 -21.82
C LEU A 135 4.00 -10.05 -21.90
N THR A 136 2.82 -9.88 -21.33
CA THR A 136 1.76 -10.90 -21.32
C THR A 136 1.07 -11.10 -22.68
N ASN A 137 1.34 -10.24 -23.67
CA ASN A 137 0.98 -10.50 -25.07
C ASN A 137 1.93 -11.47 -25.77
N LEU A 138 3.08 -11.82 -25.15
CA LEU A 138 4.00 -12.81 -25.72
C LEU A 138 3.52 -14.24 -25.43
N PRO A 139 3.69 -15.18 -26.37
CA PRO A 139 3.36 -16.59 -26.14
C PRO A 139 4.09 -17.17 -24.93
N GLY A 140 3.36 -17.81 -24.03
CA GLY A 140 3.92 -18.48 -22.85
C GLY A 140 4.24 -17.55 -21.67
N VAL A 141 3.88 -16.26 -21.74
CA VAL A 141 4.02 -15.32 -20.64
C VAL A 141 2.65 -15.02 -20.03
N HIS A 142 2.54 -15.18 -18.71
CA HIS A 142 1.30 -14.93 -17.98
C HIS A 142 1.54 -13.94 -16.84
N SER A 143 0.56 -13.08 -16.56
CA SER A 143 0.59 -12.19 -15.41
C SER A 143 0.39 -13.01 -14.13
N ASN A 144 1.22 -12.73 -13.13
CA ASN A 144 1.01 -13.17 -11.76
C ASN A 144 0.54 -12.02 -10.85
N GLY A 145 0.29 -10.83 -11.41
CA GLY A 145 -0.11 -9.62 -10.70
C GLY A 145 0.92 -9.09 -9.70
N GLU A 146 0.49 -8.10 -8.92
CA GLU A 146 1.26 -7.54 -7.80
C GLU A 146 1.08 -8.42 -6.55
N THR A 147 1.90 -9.47 -6.43
CA THR A 147 1.84 -10.41 -5.29
C THR A 147 3.02 -10.26 -4.34
N ASP A 148 2.76 -10.48 -3.05
CA ASP A 148 3.79 -10.51 -2.00
C ASP A 148 4.51 -11.86 -1.90
N ASN A 149 4.27 -12.79 -2.84
CA ASN A 149 4.74 -14.18 -2.73
C ASN A 149 6.27 -14.26 -2.59
N PHE A 150 7.01 -13.55 -3.43
CA PHE A 150 8.46 -13.52 -3.37
C PHE A 150 8.97 -12.93 -2.04
N ALA A 151 8.40 -11.80 -1.61
CA ALA A 151 8.78 -11.17 -0.34
C ALA A 151 8.52 -12.11 0.85
N ARG A 152 7.39 -12.82 0.85
CA ARG A 152 7.03 -13.80 1.89
C ARG A 152 7.94 -15.01 1.87
N ALA A 153 8.25 -15.57 0.69
CA ALA A 153 9.17 -16.69 0.54
C ALA A 153 10.58 -16.33 1.02
N LEU A 154 11.08 -15.15 0.63
CA LEU A 154 12.37 -14.63 1.07
C LEU A 154 12.44 -14.46 2.59
N LEU A 155 11.41 -13.87 3.20
CA LEU A 155 11.33 -13.73 4.64
C LEU A 155 11.27 -15.09 5.34
N GLY A 156 10.50 -16.05 4.81
CA GLY A 156 10.46 -17.42 5.31
C GLY A 156 11.81 -18.13 5.26
N ALA A 157 12.53 -18.04 4.14
CA ALA A 157 13.88 -18.61 3.99
C ALA A 157 14.93 -17.90 4.89
N SER A 158 14.68 -16.65 5.26
CA SER A 158 15.57 -15.86 6.11
C SER A 158 15.48 -16.21 7.61
N THR A 159 14.38 -16.86 8.06
CA THR A 159 14.19 -17.25 9.46
C THR A 159 14.69 -18.67 9.78
N ALA A 160 14.88 -19.52 8.77
CA ALA A 160 15.32 -20.91 8.93
C ALA A 160 16.78 -21.07 9.43
N ARG A 161 17.60 -20.00 9.39
CA ARG A 161 19.02 -20.01 9.78
C ARG A 161 19.33 -19.31 11.12
N ASN A 162 18.37 -19.24 12.05
CA ASN A 162 18.63 -18.56 13.32
C ASN A 162 19.72 -19.28 14.15
N THR A 163 20.90 -18.69 14.16
CA THR A 163 21.94 -18.90 15.18
C THR A 163 21.39 -18.50 16.56
N PRO A 164 21.60 -19.27 17.63
CA PRO A 164 21.16 -18.89 18.98
C PRO A 164 21.91 -17.62 19.42
N GLY A 165 21.20 -16.50 19.59
CA GLY A 165 21.75 -15.23 20.11
C GLY A 165 21.44 -13.96 19.31
N SER A 166 20.93 -14.07 18.09
CA SER A 166 20.43 -12.90 17.34
C SER A 166 18.91 -12.78 17.51
N GLY A 167 18.48 -11.80 18.30
CA GLY A 167 17.07 -11.53 18.54
C GLY A 167 16.30 -11.27 17.23
N PRO A 168 14.97 -11.52 17.20
CA PRO A 168 14.18 -11.56 15.96
C PRO A 168 14.09 -10.26 15.13
N ALA A 169 14.61 -9.11 15.62
CA ALA A 169 14.29 -7.77 15.11
C ALA A 169 15.46 -6.96 14.50
N ALA A 170 16.73 -7.32 14.67
CA ALA A 170 17.80 -6.33 14.49
C ALA A 170 18.17 -6.00 13.03
N ASP A 171 18.07 -6.96 12.10
CA ASP A 171 18.48 -6.72 10.70
C ASP A 171 17.81 -7.68 9.70
N VAL A 172 16.62 -7.32 9.23
CA VAL A 172 15.89 -8.10 8.23
C VAL A 172 16.64 -8.19 6.89
N PHE A 173 17.37 -7.14 6.52
CA PHE A 173 18.06 -7.07 5.22
C PHE A 173 19.28 -7.98 5.20
N GLY A 174 20.05 -8.03 6.29
CA GLY A 174 21.17 -8.97 6.43
C GLY A 174 20.71 -10.43 6.37
N ARG A 175 19.61 -10.77 7.05
CA ARG A 175 19.05 -12.14 6.98
C ARG A 175 18.55 -12.50 5.59
N ALA A 176 17.88 -11.56 4.91
CA ALA A 176 17.41 -11.75 3.54
C ALA A 176 18.59 -11.94 2.57
N ALA A 177 19.67 -11.18 2.73
CA ALA A 177 20.89 -11.34 1.91
C ALA A 177 21.58 -12.68 2.14
N ALA A 178 21.50 -13.22 3.37
CA ALA A 178 21.99 -14.54 3.70
C ALA A 178 21.01 -15.66 3.34
N ALA A 179 19.81 -15.37 2.81
CA ALA A 179 18.80 -16.37 2.47
C ALA A 179 19.35 -17.40 1.46
N ASP A 180 18.85 -18.64 1.50
CA ASP A 180 19.24 -19.65 0.52
C ASP A 180 18.33 -19.43 -0.69
N PRO A 181 18.85 -19.05 -1.86
CA PRO A 181 18.03 -18.81 -3.03
C PRO A 181 17.16 -20.02 -3.41
N ALA A 182 17.65 -21.25 -3.17
CA ALA A 182 16.90 -22.47 -3.46
C ALA A 182 15.69 -22.68 -2.52
N ALA A 183 15.67 -22.04 -1.36
CA ALA A 183 14.54 -22.07 -0.43
C ALA A 183 13.52 -20.94 -0.68
N VAL A 184 13.82 -20.01 -1.59
CA VAL A 184 12.93 -18.91 -2.00
C VAL A 184 12.19 -19.23 -3.31
N ALA A 185 12.80 -20.03 -4.18
CA ALA A 185 12.25 -20.53 -5.44
C ALA A 185 11.22 -21.64 -5.23
#